data_AF-A0A2A3FUF3-F1
#
_entry.id   AF-A0A2A3FUF3-F1
#
_cell.length_a   1.000
_cell.length_b   1.000
_cell.length_c   1.000
_cell.angle_alpha   90.00
_cell.angle_beta   90.00
_cell.angle_gamma   90.00
#
_symmetry.space_group_name_H-M   'P 1'
#
loop_
_entity.id
_entity.type
_entity.pdbx_description
1 polymer ?
#
loop_
_entity_poly.entity_id
_entity_poly.type
_entity_poly.pdbx_seq_one_letter_code
_entity_poly.pdbx_strand_id
1 'polypeptide(L)'
;MRQRRTDDLLSGHIPLTSLLYRRRDRIAANLLVSDVLTTYMSGSGIGPAGVMVMLGIADNARVRDLTDEQRGQITDAIAATSGR
;
A
#
# COMPACT_ATOMS: atom_id res chain seq x y z
N MET A 1 20.03 -9.14 1.35
CA MET A 1 19.07 -9.35 2.47
C MET A 1 17.90 -8.36 2.48
N ARG A 2 18.09 -7.08 2.10
CA ARG A 2 17.01 -6.08 2.10
C ARG A 2 15.90 -6.35 1.07
N GLN A 3 16.26 -6.77 -0.15
CA GLN A 3 15.29 -7.14 -1.21
C GLN A 3 14.38 -8.30 -0.79
N ARG A 4 14.92 -9.44 -0.32
CA ARG A 4 14.11 -10.56 0.21
C ARG A 4 13.08 -10.12 1.26
N ARG A 5 13.46 -9.21 2.17
CA ARG A 5 12.51 -8.68 3.17
C ARG A 5 11.44 -7.80 2.53
N THR A 6 11.77 -7.01 1.52
CA THR A 6 10.79 -6.24 0.75
C THR A 6 9.83 -7.16 0.00
N ASP A 7 10.33 -8.22 -0.64
CA ASP A 7 9.51 -9.22 -1.34
C ASP A 7 8.59 -9.97 -0.37
N ASP A 8 9.10 -10.36 0.82
CA ASP A 8 8.28 -10.99 1.86
C ASP A 8 7.17 -10.04 2.35
N LEU A 9 7.46 -8.74 2.48
CA LEU A 9 6.46 -7.74 2.86
C LEU A 9 5.42 -7.51 1.76
N LEU A 10 5.81 -7.59 0.50
CA LEU A 10 4.97 -7.44 -0.69
C LEU A 10 4.43 -8.79 -1.20
N SER A 11 4.46 -9.84 -0.38
CA SER A 11 3.92 -11.16 -0.74
C SER A 11 2.39 -11.24 -0.64
N GLY A 12 1.73 -10.20 -0.13
CA GLY A 12 0.29 -10.18 0.13
C GLY A 12 -0.16 -10.99 1.35
N HIS A 13 0.74 -11.76 1.98
CA HIS A 13 0.44 -12.55 3.18
C HIS A 13 0.38 -11.73 4.47
N ILE A 14 0.97 -10.53 4.47
CA ILE A 14 0.92 -9.62 5.61
C ILE A 14 -0.35 -8.76 5.50
N PRO A 15 -1.08 -8.48 6.59
CA PRO A 15 -2.21 -7.55 6.53
C PRO A 15 -1.76 -6.15 6.10
N LEU A 16 -2.47 -5.53 5.16
CA LEU A 16 -2.21 -4.17 4.68
C LEU A 16 -2.07 -3.16 5.84
N THR A 17 -2.93 -3.26 6.84
CA THR A 17 -2.89 -2.40 8.04
C THR A 17 -1.56 -2.54 8.79
N SER A 18 -0.97 -3.73 8.80
CA SER A 18 0.35 -3.97 9.39
C SER A 18 1.50 -3.37 8.57
N LEU A 19 1.30 -3.06 7.29
CA LEU A 19 2.29 -2.31 6.49
C LEU A 19 2.11 -0.80 6.68
N LEU A 20 0.87 -0.31 6.62
CA LEU A 20 0.57 1.12 6.66
C LEU A 20 0.80 1.75 8.04
N TYR A 21 0.52 1.03 9.13
CA TYR A 21 0.56 1.60 10.48
C TYR A 21 1.81 1.21 11.30
N ARG A 22 2.68 0.34 10.77
CA ARG A 22 3.86 -0.14 11.50
C ARG A 22 5.03 0.84 11.43
N ARG A 23 4.94 1.89 12.25
CA ARG A 23 5.92 3.00 12.32
C ARG A 23 7.36 2.58 12.65
N ARG A 24 7.58 1.42 13.27
CA ARG A 24 8.93 0.95 13.66
C ARG A 24 9.66 0.17 12.56
N ASP A 25 8.99 -0.18 11.47
CA ASP A 25 9.60 -0.95 10.39
C ASP A 25 10.15 -0.02 9.30
N ARG A 26 11.46 0.21 9.33
CA ARG A 26 12.16 1.06 8.34
C ARG A 26 12.04 0.53 6.90
N ILE A 27 11.79 -0.77 6.71
CA ILE A 27 11.64 -1.35 5.37
C ILE A 27 10.23 -1.03 4.89
N ALA A 28 9.19 -1.34 5.68
CA ALA A 28 7.80 -1.03 5.35
C ALA A 28 7.58 0.48 5.11
N ALA A 29 8.15 1.32 5.97
CA ALA A 29 8.05 2.78 5.88
C ALA A 29 8.67 3.36 4.58
N ASN A 30 9.59 2.64 3.93
CA ASN A 30 10.23 3.08 2.69
C ASN A 30 9.66 2.41 1.44
N LEU A 31 8.63 1.57 1.55
CA LEU A 31 7.94 1.00 0.40
C LEU A 31 7.23 2.10 -0.38
N LEU A 32 7.23 1.98 -1.71
CA LEU A 32 6.40 2.82 -2.56
C LEU A 32 4.94 2.43 -2.37
N VAL A 33 4.07 3.45 -2.32
CA VAL A 33 2.63 3.22 -2.18
C VAL A 33 2.08 2.47 -3.40
N SER A 34 2.63 2.73 -4.59
CA SER A 34 2.30 2.01 -5.83
C SER A 34 2.56 0.51 -5.73
N ASP A 35 3.70 0.08 -5.18
CA ASP A 35 4.06 -1.34 -5.03
C ASP A 35 3.12 -2.03 -4.04
N VAL A 36 2.78 -1.35 -2.94
CA VAL A 36 1.80 -1.83 -1.96
C VAL A 36 0.44 -2.00 -2.63
N LEU A 37 -0.10 -0.95 -3.28
CA LEU A 37 -1.38 -1.04 -3.96
C LEU A 37 -1.39 -2.14 -5.03
N THR A 38 -0.32 -2.28 -5.81
CA THR A 38 -0.20 -3.34 -6.83
C THR A 38 -0.31 -4.73 -6.22
N THR A 39 0.34 -4.94 -5.07
CA THR A 39 0.31 -6.21 -4.35
C THR A 39 -1.11 -6.54 -3.89
N TYR A 40 -1.80 -5.57 -3.27
CA TYR A 40 -3.08 -5.80 -2.59
C TYR A 40 -4.33 -5.57 -3.45
N MET A 41 -4.20 -5.00 -4.66
CA MET A 41 -5.32 -4.74 -5.58
C MET A 41 -5.34 -5.68 -6.80
N SER A 42 -4.74 -6.86 -6.68
CA SER A 42 -4.71 -7.89 -7.72
C SER A 42 -6.13 -8.21 -8.23
N GLY A 43 -6.52 -7.70 -9.40
CA GLY A 43 -7.82 -7.96 -10.05
C GLY A 43 -8.88 -6.84 -9.96
N SER A 44 -8.55 -5.68 -9.41
CA SER A 44 -9.47 -4.52 -9.37
C SER A 44 -9.65 -3.85 -10.74
N GLY A 45 -10.87 -3.39 -11.04
CA GLY A 45 -11.16 -2.57 -12.23
C GLY A 45 -10.58 -1.15 -12.19
N ILE A 46 -10.24 -0.64 -10.99
CA ILE A 46 -9.44 0.58 -10.81
C ILE A 46 -8.05 0.13 -10.37
N GLY A 47 -7.07 0.32 -11.24
CA GLY A 47 -5.68 -0.04 -10.96
C GLY A 47 -5.04 0.86 -9.88
N PRO A 48 -3.88 0.46 -9.34
CA PRO A 48 -3.13 1.21 -8.32
C PRO A 48 -2.96 2.70 -8.62
N ALA A 49 -2.62 3.03 -9.87
CA ALA A 49 -2.45 4.42 -10.32
C ALA A 49 -3.74 5.24 -10.20
N GLY A 50 -4.90 4.65 -10.49
CA GLY A 50 -6.20 5.32 -10.36
C GLY A 50 -6.52 5.67 -8.91
N VAL A 51 -6.20 4.77 -7.97
CA VAL A 51 -6.36 5.05 -6.53
C VAL A 51 -5.40 6.16 -6.09
N MET A 52 -4.14 6.12 -6.51
CA MET A 52 -3.16 7.17 -6.15
C MET A 52 -3.62 8.55 -6.63
N VAL A 53 -4.11 8.66 -7.88
CA VAL A 53 -4.67 9.90 -8.42
C VAL A 53 -5.89 10.36 -7.63
N MET A 54 -6.83 9.45 -7.32
CA MET A 54 -8.05 9.78 -6.59
C MET A 54 -7.76 10.30 -5.17
N LEU A 55 -6.73 9.77 -4.52
CA LEU A 55 -6.32 10.14 -3.16
C LEU A 55 -5.27 11.27 -3.12
N GLY A 56 -4.89 11.82 -4.27
CA GLY A 56 -3.87 12.88 -4.36
C GLY A 56 -2.48 12.44 -3.88
N ILE A 57 -2.15 11.16 -4.06
CA ILE A 57 -0.87 10.57 -3.66
C ILE A 57 0.10 10.65 -4.84
N ALA A 58 1.29 11.22 -4.61
CA ALA A 58 2.33 11.29 -5.63
C ALA A 58 2.85 9.89 -6.02
N ASP A 59 3.24 9.71 -7.28
CA ASP A 59 3.72 8.41 -7.81
C ASP A 59 4.96 7.86 -7.08
N ASN A 60 5.77 8.75 -6.50
CA ASN A 60 6.96 8.40 -5.73
C ASN A 60 6.72 8.41 -4.21
N ALA A 61 5.47 8.57 -3.76
CA ALA A 61 5.12 8.60 -2.36
C ALA A 61 5.49 7.28 -1.69
N ARG A 62 6.04 7.38 -0.47
CA ARG A 62 6.33 6.22 0.38
C ARG A 62 5.29 6.10 1.47
N VAL A 63 5.19 4.91 2.05
CA VAL A 63 4.26 4.62 3.16
C VAL A 63 4.43 5.60 4.33
N ARG A 64 5.67 6.01 4.64
CA ARG A 64 5.94 7.00 5.71
C ARG A 64 5.38 8.40 5.41
N ASP A 65 5.21 8.75 4.15
CA ASP A 65 4.79 10.07 3.70
C ASP A 65 3.25 10.19 3.72
N LEU A 66 2.54 9.06 3.86
CA LEU A 66 1.08 9.02 3.97
C LEU A 66 0.59 9.62 5.28
N THR A 67 -0.44 10.45 5.19
CA THR A 67 -1.23 10.89 6.35
C THR A 67 -2.06 9.74 6.91
N ASP A 68 -2.52 9.87 8.16
CA ASP A 68 -3.39 8.86 8.76
C ASP A 68 -4.74 8.74 8.01
N GLU A 69 -5.21 9.83 7.41
CA GLU A 69 -6.40 9.85 6.54
C GLU A 69 -6.17 9.09 5.23
N GLN A 70 -5.06 9.34 4.54
CA GLN A 70 -4.70 8.62 3.31
C GLN A 70 -4.53 7.11 3.57
N ARG A 71 -4.00 6.71 4.74
CA ARG A 71 -3.91 5.28 5.13
C ARG A 71 -5.29 4.64 5.31
N GLY A 72 -6.23 5.37 5.90
CA GLY A 72 -7.63 4.94 6.01
C GLY A 72 -8.26 4.75 4.63
N GLN A 73 -8.17 5.77 3.78
CA GLN A 73 -8.72 5.75 2.42
C GLN A 73 -8.14 4.63 1.54
N ILE A 74 -6.84 4.34 1.64
CA ILE A 74 -6.21 3.19 0.96
C ILE A 74 -6.80 1.86 1.46
N THR A 75 -6.97 1.73 2.78
CA THR A 75 -7.54 0.51 3.38
C THR A 75 -8.97 0.28 2.89
N ASP A 76 -9.78 1.34 2.85
CA ASP A 76 -11.15 1.29 2.34
C ASP A 76 -11.20 0.97 0.84
N ALA A 77 -10.32 1.56 0.03
CA ALA A 77 -10.25 1.30 -1.41
C ALA A 77 -9.91 -0.16 -1.73
N ILE A 78 -8.99 -0.76 -0.97
CA ILE A 78 -8.62 -2.18 -1.11
C ILE A 78 -9.76 -3.10 -0.64
N ALA A 79 -10.43 -2.75 0.47
CA ALA A 79 -11.58 -3.51 0.95
C ALA A 79 -12.74 -3.50 -0.06
N ALA A 80 -13.03 -2.35 -0.66
CA ALA A 80 -14.07 -2.18 -1.68
C ALA A 80 -13.79 -2.96 -2.97
N THR A 81 -12.53 -3.29 -3.25
CA THR A 81 -12.11 -4.02 -4.45
C THR A 81 -11.91 -5.52 -4.21
N SER A 82 -11.63 -5.95 -2.98
CA SER A 82 -11.55 -7.36 -2.58
C SER A 82 -12.90 -8.03 -2.28
N GLY A 83 -13.98 -7.25 -2.08
CA GLY A 83 -15.30 -7.75 -1.69
C GLY A 83 -16.22 -8.19 -2.84
N ARG A 84 -15.69 -8.40 -4.05
CA ARG A 84 -16.47 -8.66 -5.27
C ARG A 84 -16.19 -10.04 -5.86
#